data_AF-A0A9W5Y9G0-F1
#
_entry.id   AF-A0A9W5Y9G0-F1
#
_cell.length_a   1.000
_cell.length_b   1.000
_cell.length_c   1.000
_cell.angle_alpha   90.00
_cell.angle_beta   90.00
_cell.angle_gamma   90.00
#
_symmetry.space_group_name_H-M   'P 1'
#
loop_
_entity.id
_entity.type
_entity.pdbx_description
1 polymer ?
#
loop_
_entity_poly.entity_id
_entity_poly.type
_entity_poly.pdbx_seq_one_letter_code
_entity_poly.pdbx_strand_id
1 'polypeptide(L)'
;MKKLNILILTILITISLCSCNNANKEIEESNTSPTPTDEQTVIDDTTDNNEDSSDDKGNDEVSQETGELEIIKKVEKMTDEELLDSYIYNLEICCPEFDFNNATELDADELYKLFLYSLFENVDSDKEDELYDEYHKQWYNEELSVFQIEVEDIKKQLDKYLKEYTLDIGNTKLINTDSEKIETPTITGFGGNAFPKIKEKSLNGNQLELTVDFYDESYNNIIRSKIYILEFYNDGYYIIKDKLVD
;
A
#
# COMPACT_ATOMS: atom_id res chain seq x y z
N MET A 1 -8.88 -1.26 -44.64
CA MET A 1 -7.58 -1.91 -44.36
C MET A 1 -6.67 -0.91 -43.65
N LYS A 2 -6.69 -0.89 -42.31
CA LYS A 2 -5.75 -0.13 -41.48
C LYS A 2 -4.82 -1.16 -40.84
N LYS A 3 -3.51 -0.93 -40.97
CA LYS A 3 -2.47 -1.84 -40.53
C LYS A 3 -2.36 -1.79 -39.00
N LEU A 4 -2.43 -2.96 -38.37
CA LEU A 4 -2.18 -3.18 -36.96
C LEU A 4 -0.66 -3.29 -36.79
N ASN A 5 -0.04 -2.31 -36.13
CA ASN A 5 1.36 -2.37 -35.73
C ASN A 5 1.42 -3.10 -34.39
N ILE A 6 1.85 -4.35 -34.43
CA ILE A 6 2.17 -5.15 -33.24
C ILE A 6 3.62 -4.83 -32.87
N LEU A 7 3.83 -4.20 -31.70
CA LEU A 7 5.15 -4.01 -31.10
C LEU A 7 5.41 -5.20 -30.17
N ILE A 8 6.29 -6.12 -30.58
CA ILE A 8 6.76 -7.23 -29.74
C ILE A 8 8.03 -6.75 -29.04
N LEU A 9 7.91 -6.42 -27.75
CA LEU A 9 9.07 -6.16 -26.90
C LEU A 9 9.51 -7.49 -26.27
N THR A 10 10.67 -8.00 -26.68
CA THR A 10 11.26 -9.22 -26.13
C THR A 10 12.40 -8.81 -25.19
N ILE A 11 12.20 -8.89 -23.88
CA ILE A 11 13.25 -8.62 -22.89
C ILE A 11 13.90 -9.96 -22.50
N LEU A 12 15.16 -10.12 -22.91
CA LEU A 12 16.04 -11.23 -22.52
C LEU A 12 16.78 -10.83 -21.24
N ILE A 13 16.38 -11.38 -20.10
CA ILE A 13 17.11 -11.22 -18.83
C ILE A 13 18.19 -12.31 -18.77
N THR A 14 19.45 -11.91 -18.91
CA THR A 14 20.60 -12.78 -18.62
C THR A 14 21.02 -12.60 -17.16
N ILE A 15 20.73 -13.57 -16.31
CA ILE A 15 21.26 -13.62 -14.94
C ILE A 15 22.70 -14.18 -15.03
N SER A 16 23.69 -13.32 -14.78
CA SER A 16 25.08 -13.74 -14.61
C SER A 16 25.33 -14.01 -13.12
N LEU A 17 25.22 -15.27 -12.71
CA LEU A 17 25.70 -15.74 -11.41
C LEU A 17 27.23 -15.84 -11.44
N CYS A 18 27.91 -15.02 -10.65
CA CYS A 18 29.28 -15.30 -10.22
C CYS A 18 29.32 -15.45 -8.70
N SER A 19 29.75 -16.63 -8.27
CA SER A 19 29.94 -17.07 -6.90
C SER A 19 31.31 -16.72 -6.33
N CYS A 20 31.31 -16.50 -5.00
CA CYS A 20 32.36 -16.74 -3.99
C CYS A 20 33.65 -15.87 -3.99
N ASN A 21 33.92 -15.20 -2.86
CA ASN A 21 34.83 -15.77 -1.87
C ASN A 21 34.79 -15.09 -0.48
N ASN A 22 34.85 -15.94 0.55
CA ASN A 22 35.04 -15.62 1.97
C ASN A 22 36.36 -14.90 2.25
N ALA A 23 36.34 -14.01 3.23
CA ALA A 23 37.50 -13.75 4.09
C ALA A 23 37.05 -13.46 5.53
N ASN A 24 37.19 -14.46 6.39
CA ASN A 24 37.21 -14.32 7.84
C ASN A 24 38.26 -13.28 8.26
N LYS A 25 37.90 -12.40 9.20
CA LYS A 25 38.87 -11.86 10.16
C LYS A 25 38.21 -11.64 11.50
N GLU A 26 38.76 -12.33 12.48
CA GLU A 26 38.39 -12.38 13.89
C GLU A 26 39.18 -11.31 14.67
N ILE A 27 38.75 -11.07 15.93
CA ILE A 27 39.42 -10.40 17.08
C ILE A 27 39.53 -8.84 16.98
N GLU A 28 39.16 -7.99 17.94
CA GLU A 28 39.30 -8.04 19.41
C GLU A 28 38.24 -7.26 20.21
N GLU A 29 37.98 -7.78 21.41
CA GLU A 29 37.24 -7.21 22.52
C GLU A 29 37.82 -5.87 22.99
N SER A 30 36.95 -4.93 23.40
CA SER A 30 37.25 -4.11 24.57
C SER A 30 35.98 -3.81 25.36
N ASN A 31 35.91 -4.44 26.53
CA ASN A 31 34.99 -4.12 27.61
C ASN A 31 35.28 -2.71 28.13
N THR A 32 34.24 -1.94 28.46
CA THR A 32 34.14 -1.25 29.76
C THR A 32 32.73 -0.67 29.95
N SER A 33 32.00 -1.28 30.88
CA SER A 33 30.84 -0.68 31.57
C SER A 33 31.34 0.24 32.68
N PRO A 34 30.53 1.24 33.08
CA PRO A 34 30.31 1.42 34.51
C PRO A 34 28.82 1.48 34.89
N THR A 35 28.55 0.89 36.05
CA THR A 35 27.30 0.70 36.81
C THR A 35 26.88 2.04 37.50
N PRO A 36 25.64 2.15 38.03
CA PRO A 36 24.91 3.40 38.26
C PRO A 36 25.18 4.02 39.64
N THR A 37 24.80 5.28 39.80
CA THR A 37 24.71 5.95 41.10
C THR A 37 23.26 6.32 41.37
N ASP A 38 22.66 5.66 42.37
CA ASP A 38 21.47 6.12 43.08
C ASP A 38 21.83 7.30 43.98
N GLU A 39 20.99 8.34 43.99
CA GLU A 39 20.78 9.17 45.18
C GLU A 39 19.29 9.53 45.28
N GLN A 40 18.63 8.96 46.29
CA GLN A 40 17.34 9.39 46.80
C GLN A 40 17.53 10.59 47.74
N THR A 41 16.64 11.59 47.66
CA THR A 41 16.14 12.28 48.86
C THR A 41 14.68 12.75 48.68
N VAL A 42 13.78 11.99 49.32
CA VAL A 42 12.74 12.40 50.28
C VAL A 42 11.88 13.66 50.00
N ILE A 43 10.62 13.40 49.59
CA ILE A 43 9.31 13.78 50.17
C ILE A 43 9.25 15.05 51.05
N ASP A 44 8.38 16.01 50.71
CA ASP A 44 7.38 16.50 51.67
C ASP A 44 6.08 16.95 50.99
N ASP A 45 5.01 16.65 51.71
CA ASP A 45 3.58 16.70 51.42
C ASP A 45 3.02 18.13 51.52
N THR A 46 1.87 18.42 50.87
CA THR A 46 0.70 19.15 51.41
C THR A 46 -0.34 19.37 50.30
N THR A 47 -1.28 18.44 50.23
CA THR A 47 -2.75 18.58 50.32
C THR A 47 -3.51 19.86 49.88
N ASP A 48 -4.64 19.60 49.23
CA ASP A 48 -6.00 20.18 49.37
C ASP A 48 -6.63 21.03 48.24
N ASN A 49 -7.51 20.33 47.49
CA ASN A 49 -8.96 20.51 47.33
C ASN A 49 -9.61 21.74 46.63
N ASN A 50 -10.40 21.36 45.60
CA ASN A 50 -11.79 21.72 45.25
C ASN A 50 -12.20 23.15 44.86
N GLU A 51 -12.87 23.24 43.71
CA GLU A 51 -14.25 23.76 43.45
C GLU A 51 -14.36 24.08 41.94
N ASP A 52 -15.12 23.32 41.15
CA ASP A 52 -16.53 23.54 40.80
C ASP A 52 -16.83 24.93 40.20
N SER A 53 -17.09 24.99 38.89
CA SER A 53 -18.03 25.94 38.30
C SER A 53 -18.38 25.52 36.87
N SER A 54 -19.63 25.11 36.71
CA SER A 54 -20.41 25.12 35.48
C SER A 54 -20.37 26.47 34.76
N ASP A 55 -20.20 26.45 33.44
CA ASP A 55 -20.71 27.50 32.55
C ASP A 55 -21.20 26.89 31.23
N ASP A 56 -22.51 26.94 31.09
CA ASP A 56 -23.33 26.67 29.90
C ASP A 56 -23.10 27.77 28.86
N LYS A 57 -22.56 27.40 27.69
CA LYS A 57 -22.75 28.15 26.44
C LYS A 57 -22.91 27.18 25.30
N GLY A 58 -24.16 27.06 24.84
CA GLY A 58 -24.50 26.47 23.56
C GLY A 58 -23.61 27.03 22.44
N ASN A 59 -23.03 26.12 21.69
CA ASN A 59 -22.50 26.40 20.36
C ASN A 59 -23.22 25.47 19.40
N ASP A 60 -23.91 26.13 18.49
CA ASP A 60 -24.55 25.62 17.29
C ASP A 60 -23.90 24.33 16.77
N GLU A 61 -24.67 23.25 16.77
CA GLU A 61 -24.44 22.15 15.84
C GLU A 61 -24.49 22.75 14.43
N VAL A 62 -23.31 23.07 13.90
CA VAL A 62 -23.12 23.17 12.46
C VAL A 62 -23.45 21.77 11.94
N SER A 63 -24.70 21.59 11.52
CA SER A 63 -25.09 20.53 10.63
C SER A 63 -24.14 20.63 9.44
N GLN A 64 -23.10 19.79 9.42
CA GLN A 64 -22.36 19.52 8.21
C GLN A 64 -23.41 18.99 7.23
N GLU A 65 -23.83 19.83 6.29
CA GLU A 65 -24.39 19.31 5.06
C GLU A 65 -23.34 18.35 4.52
N THR A 66 -23.58 17.06 4.69
CA THR A 66 -22.87 15.97 4.01
C THR A 66 -23.20 16.13 2.53
N GLY A 67 -22.52 17.09 1.90
CA GLY A 67 -22.45 17.18 0.46
C GLY A 67 -21.89 15.85 -0.04
N GLU A 68 -22.68 15.18 -0.86
CA GLU A 68 -22.26 13.97 -1.55
C GLU A 68 -20.93 14.23 -2.27
N LEU A 69 -19.93 13.39 -1.97
CA LEU A 69 -18.58 13.51 -2.51
C LEU A 69 -18.64 13.53 -4.06
N GLU A 70 -17.96 14.47 -4.71
CA GLU A 70 -17.97 14.56 -6.18
C GLU A 70 -17.46 13.28 -6.86
N ILE A 71 -16.54 12.55 -6.20
CA ILE A 71 -16.07 11.24 -6.67
C ILE A 71 -17.20 10.20 -6.69
N ILE A 72 -18.15 10.25 -5.76
CA ILE A 72 -19.30 9.33 -5.71
C ILE A 72 -20.22 9.56 -6.91
N LYS A 73 -20.51 10.82 -7.23
CA LYS A 73 -21.29 11.18 -8.43
C LYS A 73 -20.60 10.76 -9.73
N LYS A 74 -19.27 10.66 -9.74
CA LYS A 74 -18.48 10.14 -10.86
C LYS A 74 -18.62 8.62 -10.93
N VAL A 75 -18.40 7.92 -9.82
CA VAL A 75 -18.50 6.46 -9.70
C VAL A 75 -19.89 5.95 -10.09
N GLU A 76 -20.96 6.63 -9.68
CA GLU A 76 -22.35 6.29 -10.06
C GLU A 76 -22.58 6.24 -11.57
N LYS A 77 -21.82 7.04 -12.33
CA LYS A 77 -21.97 7.19 -13.78
C LYS A 77 -21.00 6.32 -14.57
N MET A 78 -20.03 5.69 -13.90
CA MET A 78 -19.06 4.83 -14.56
C MET A 78 -19.71 3.57 -15.09
N THR A 79 -19.30 3.19 -16.30
CA THR A 79 -19.52 1.87 -16.88
C THR A 79 -18.73 0.81 -16.11
N ASP A 80 -19.09 -0.45 -16.31
CA ASP A 80 -18.37 -1.55 -15.66
C ASP A 80 -16.89 -1.60 -16.10
N GLU A 81 -16.60 -1.26 -17.35
CA GLU A 81 -15.24 -1.16 -17.88
C GLU A 81 -14.44 -0.07 -17.15
N GLU A 82 -15.01 1.13 -17.01
CA GLU A 82 -14.37 2.23 -16.29
C GLU A 82 -14.12 1.91 -14.80
N LEU A 83 -15.04 1.19 -14.14
CA LEU A 83 -14.86 0.74 -12.76
C LEU A 83 -13.72 -0.28 -12.63
N LEU A 84 -13.66 -1.25 -13.56
CA LEU A 84 -12.60 -2.24 -13.58
C LEU A 84 -11.24 -1.58 -13.84
N ASP A 85 -11.16 -0.68 -14.82
CA ASP A 85 -9.94 0.05 -15.19
C ASP A 85 -9.45 0.93 -14.05
N SER A 86 -10.36 1.62 -13.36
CA SER A 86 -9.99 2.57 -12.30
C SER A 86 -9.57 1.88 -11.00
N TYR A 87 -10.16 0.73 -10.67
CA TYR A 87 -10.07 0.20 -9.30
C TYR A 87 -9.61 -1.25 -9.19
N ILE A 88 -9.73 -2.07 -10.24
CA ILE A 88 -9.55 -3.52 -10.13
C ILE A 88 -8.36 -4.05 -10.95
N TYR A 89 -8.20 -3.61 -12.20
CA TYR A 89 -7.21 -4.21 -13.12
C TYR A 89 -5.78 -4.18 -12.58
N ASN A 90 -5.29 -3.00 -12.21
CA ASN A 90 -3.91 -2.85 -11.76
C ASN A 90 -3.68 -3.50 -10.40
N LEU A 91 -4.69 -3.46 -9.51
CA LEU A 91 -4.64 -4.16 -8.22
C LEU A 91 -4.47 -5.66 -8.46
N GLU A 92 -5.22 -6.24 -9.37
CA GLU A 92 -5.20 -7.67 -9.64
C GLU A 92 -4.01 -8.15 -10.47
N ILE A 93 -3.41 -7.28 -11.28
CA ILE A 93 -2.15 -7.59 -11.95
C ILE A 93 -1.02 -7.63 -10.93
N CYS A 94 -1.02 -6.73 -9.94
CA CYS A 94 0.02 -6.65 -8.93
C CYS A 94 -0.17 -7.67 -7.80
N CYS A 95 -1.41 -7.87 -7.34
CA CYS A 95 -1.77 -8.52 -6.09
C CYS A 95 -2.89 -9.59 -6.26
N PRO A 96 -2.81 -10.52 -7.24
CA PRO A 96 -3.90 -11.47 -7.52
C PRO A 96 -4.22 -12.43 -6.37
N GLU A 97 -3.26 -12.70 -5.49
CA GLU A 97 -3.37 -13.60 -4.35
C GLU A 97 -3.98 -12.98 -3.09
N PHE A 98 -4.23 -11.66 -3.09
CA PHE A 98 -4.69 -10.97 -1.90
C PHE A 98 -6.07 -11.49 -1.49
N ASP A 99 -6.22 -11.81 -0.21
CA ASP A 99 -7.48 -12.31 0.36
C ASP A 99 -7.58 -11.89 1.83
N PHE A 100 -8.22 -10.76 2.09
CA PHE A 100 -8.33 -10.16 3.42
C PHE A 100 -9.70 -9.52 3.66
N ASN A 101 -10.16 -9.57 4.90
CA ASN A 101 -11.39 -8.88 5.33
C ASN A 101 -11.15 -7.45 5.81
N ASN A 102 -9.93 -7.18 6.27
CA ASN A 102 -9.47 -5.88 6.75
C ASN A 102 -7.93 -5.82 6.66
N ALA A 103 -7.36 -4.61 6.61
CA ALA A 103 -5.93 -4.44 6.37
C ALA A 103 -5.03 -4.90 7.52
N THR A 104 -5.56 -5.17 8.73
CA THR A 104 -4.76 -5.75 9.82
C THR A 104 -4.38 -7.21 9.56
N GLU A 105 -5.05 -7.88 8.62
CA GLU A 105 -4.75 -9.26 8.21
C GLU A 105 -3.55 -9.34 7.25
N LEU A 106 -3.15 -8.22 6.64
CA LEU A 106 -2.07 -8.18 5.66
C LEU A 106 -0.70 -8.29 6.33
N ASP A 107 0.15 -9.15 5.79
CA ASP A 107 1.54 -9.24 6.22
C ASP A 107 2.43 -8.16 5.58
N ALA A 108 3.69 -8.08 6.01
CA ALA A 108 4.62 -7.07 5.50
C ALA A 108 4.95 -7.23 4.01
N ASP A 109 4.96 -8.47 3.47
CA ASP A 109 5.23 -8.71 2.06
C ASP A 109 4.02 -8.28 1.20
N GLU A 110 2.80 -8.52 1.68
CA GLU A 110 1.56 -8.05 1.07
C GLU A 110 1.45 -6.51 1.13
N LEU A 111 1.66 -5.91 2.29
CA LEU A 111 1.67 -4.45 2.42
C LEU A 111 2.71 -3.80 1.48
N TYR A 112 3.88 -4.42 1.34
CA TYR A 112 4.89 -3.94 0.41
C TYR A 112 4.47 -4.04 -1.07
N LYS A 113 3.78 -5.12 -1.46
CA LYS A 113 3.23 -5.22 -2.83
C LYS A 113 2.15 -4.17 -3.10
N LEU A 114 1.26 -3.91 -2.14
CA LEU A 114 0.28 -2.81 -2.26
C LEU A 114 0.96 -1.45 -2.37
N PHE A 115 2.03 -1.24 -1.61
CA PHE A 115 2.83 -0.05 -1.73
C PHE A 115 3.34 0.12 -3.17
N LEU A 116 3.98 -0.92 -3.73
CA LEU A 116 4.50 -0.87 -5.09
C LEU A 116 3.39 -0.67 -6.15
N TYR A 117 2.23 -1.31 -6.00
CA TYR A 117 1.04 -1.06 -6.83
C TYR A 117 0.65 0.42 -6.80
N SER A 118 0.57 0.99 -5.60
CA SER A 118 0.05 2.34 -5.40
C SER A 118 0.96 3.46 -5.92
N LEU A 119 2.23 3.18 -6.20
CA LEU A 119 3.18 4.17 -6.73
C LEU A 119 2.75 4.71 -8.10
N PHE A 120 2.11 3.88 -8.93
CA PHE A 120 1.73 4.20 -10.30
C PHE A 120 0.22 4.18 -10.51
N GLU A 121 -0.54 4.14 -9.42
CA GLU A 121 -2.00 4.11 -9.45
C GLU A 121 -2.57 5.43 -9.98
N ASN A 122 -3.53 5.35 -10.91
CA ASN A 122 -4.15 6.50 -11.58
C ASN A 122 -3.17 7.46 -12.30
N VAL A 123 -1.98 6.99 -12.66
CA VAL A 123 -1.00 7.77 -13.43
C VAL A 123 -1.28 7.60 -14.92
N ASP A 124 -1.38 8.71 -15.65
CA ASP A 124 -1.44 8.68 -17.12
C ASP A 124 -0.17 7.99 -17.64
N SER A 125 -0.29 7.06 -18.59
CA SER A 125 0.87 6.32 -19.15
C SER A 125 1.99 7.23 -19.64
N ASP A 126 1.65 8.41 -20.15
CA ASP A 126 2.60 9.40 -20.66
C ASP A 126 3.40 10.12 -19.55
N LYS A 127 3.04 9.91 -18.28
CA LYS A 127 3.70 10.50 -17.09
C LYS A 127 4.35 9.45 -16.18
N GLU A 128 4.20 8.17 -16.49
CA GLU A 128 4.75 7.08 -15.68
C GLU A 128 6.28 7.17 -15.59
N ASP A 129 6.94 7.51 -16.71
CA ASP A 129 8.39 7.72 -16.77
C ASP A 129 8.84 8.90 -15.90
N GLU A 130 8.09 10.01 -15.89
CA GLU A 130 8.41 11.19 -15.07
C GLU A 130 8.33 10.86 -13.58
N LEU A 131 7.30 10.11 -13.19
CA LEU A 131 7.10 9.69 -11.81
C LEU A 131 8.14 8.65 -11.37
N TYR A 132 8.50 7.72 -12.26
CA TYR A 132 9.60 6.79 -12.01
C TYR A 132 10.91 7.54 -11.77
N ASP A 133 11.22 8.55 -12.59
CA ASP A 133 12.42 9.39 -12.42
C ASP A 133 12.42 10.14 -11.09
N GLU A 134 11.26 10.57 -10.58
CA GLU A 134 11.12 11.16 -9.26
C GLU A 134 11.46 10.16 -8.14
N TYR A 135 10.86 8.96 -8.17
CA TYR A 135 11.15 7.92 -7.20
C TYR A 135 12.59 7.41 -7.29
N HIS A 136 13.15 7.32 -8.49
CA HIS A 136 14.56 6.96 -8.71
C HIS A 136 15.49 7.99 -8.05
N LYS A 137 15.24 9.29 -8.24
CA LYS A 137 16.02 10.33 -7.55
C LYS A 137 15.87 10.28 -6.03
N GLN A 138 14.69 9.89 -5.55
CA GLN A 138 14.39 9.85 -4.12
C GLN A 138 15.01 8.64 -3.42
N TRP A 139 14.93 7.46 -4.00
CA TRP A 139 15.21 6.19 -3.31
C TRP A 139 16.37 5.39 -3.90
N TYR A 140 16.79 5.62 -5.14
CA TYR A 140 17.82 4.79 -5.76
C TYR A 140 19.23 5.13 -5.23
N ASN A 141 19.91 4.12 -4.70
CA ASN A 141 21.29 4.22 -4.27
C ASN A 141 22.21 3.71 -5.38
N GLU A 142 22.93 4.63 -6.03
CA GLU A 142 23.84 4.33 -7.14
C GLU A 142 25.01 3.41 -6.74
N GLU A 143 25.54 3.54 -5.52
CA GLU A 143 26.67 2.74 -5.04
C GLU A 143 26.27 1.27 -4.84
N LEU A 144 25.08 1.04 -4.29
CA LEU A 144 24.56 -0.29 -4.00
C LEU A 144 23.75 -0.86 -5.18
N SER A 145 23.41 -0.04 -6.17
CA SER A 145 22.56 -0.40 -7.31
C SER A 145 21.21 -1.01 -6.91
N VAL A 146 20.60 -0.45 -5.85
CA VAL A 146 19.29 -0.85 -5.32
C VAL A 146 18.52 0.38 -4.85
N PHE A 147 17.20 0.29 -4.84
CA PHE A 147 16.35 1.25 -4.14
C PHE A 147 16.40 0.98 -2.65
N GLN A 148 16.54 2.05 -1.86
CA GLN A 148 16.48 2.05 -0.40
C GLN A 148 15.29 2.91 0.02
N ILE A 149 14.19 2.26 0.39
CA ILE A 149 12.90 2.92 0.65
C ILE A 149 12.68 2.96 2.16
N GLU A 150 12.55 4.16 2.72
CA GLU A 150 12.26 4.34 4.14
C GLU A 150 10.88 3.76 4.46
N VAL A 151 10.74 3.07 5.60
CA VAL A 151 9.45 2.53 6.06
C VAL A 151 8.38 3.61 6.19
N GLU A 152 8.77 4.83 6.55
CA GLU A 152 7.85 5.97 6.64
C GLU A 152 7.27 6.36 5.28
N ASP A 153 8.05 6.31 4.21
CA ASP A 153 7.58 6.61 2.85
C ASP A 153 6.58 5.54 2.38
N ILE A 154 6.84 4.27 2.74
CA ILE A 154 5.91 3.16 2.47
C ILE A 154 4.58 3.41 3.20
N LYS A 155 4.64 3.73 4.50
CA LYS A 155 3.44 3.99 5.30
C LYS A 155 2.63 5.15 4.76
N LYS A 156 3.28 6.28 4.48
CA LYS A 156 2.63 7.47 3.92
C LYS A 156 1.86 7.18 2.64
N GLN A 157 2.38 6.26 1.82
CA GLN A 157 1.73 5.85 0.59
C GLN A 157 0.57 4.88 0.87
N LEU A 158 0.75 3.89 1.75
CA LEU A 158 -0.31 2.95 2.16
C LEU A 158 -1.48 3.63 2.88
N ASP A 159 -1.22 4.68 3.66
CA ASP A 159 -2.23 5.45 4.40
C ASP A 159 -3.27 6.11 3.49
N LYS A 160 -3.00 6.21 2.19
CA LYS A 160 -3.98 6.67 1.19
C LYS A 160 -5.02 5.60 0.86
N TYR A 161 -4.66 4.32 0.97
CA TYR A 161 -5.47 3.20 0.48
C TYR A 161 -5.89 2.23 1.59
N LEU A 162 -5.27 2.23 2.75
CA LEU A 162 -5.58 1.30 3.83
C LEU A 162 -5.96 2.04 5.11
N LYS A 163 -6.91 1.46 5.86
CA LYS A 163 -7.21 1.85 7.24
C LYS A 163 -6.63 0.81 8.18
N GLU A 164 -6.03 1.27 9.28
CA GLU A 164 -5.66 0.42 10.42
C GLU A 164 -4.85 -0.82 9.99
N TYR A 165 -3.60 -0.64 9.59
CA TYR A 165 -2.66 -1.74 9.32
C TYR A 165 -1.42 -1.62 10.20
N THR A 166 -0.66 -2.70 10.32
CA THR A 166 0.64 -2.70 11.02
C THR A 166 1.72 -3.19 10.08
N LEU A 167 2.60 -2.28 9.66
CA LEU A 167 3.78 -2.64 8.90
C LEU A 167 4.91 -3.01 9.86
N ASP A 168 5.02 -4.30 10.20
CA ASP A 168 6.14 -4.85 10.95
C ASP A 168 7.18 -5.46 10.00
N ILE A 169 8.21 -4.65 9.76
CA ILE A 169 9.26 -5.00 8.84
C ILE A 169 10.33 -5.94 9.44
N GLY A 170 10.35 -6.15 10.76
CA GLY A 170 11.34 -7.03 11.40
C GLY A 170 11.22 -8.50 11.01
N ASN A 171 10.06 -8.88 10.45
CA ASN A 171 9.71 -10.26 10.12
C ASN A 171 9.61 -10.54 8.60
N THR A 172 9.93 -9.56 7.74
CA THR A 172 9.90 -9.76 6.28
C THR A 172 11.23 -10.33 5.76
N LYS A 173 11.15 -11.06 4.64
CA LYS A 173 12.32 -11.51 3.86
C LYS A 173 12.96 -10.38 3.04
N LEU A 174 12.34 -9.21 3.03
CA LEU A 174 12.70 -8.08 2.16
C LEU A 174 13.82 -7.19 2.74
N ILE A 175 14.40 -7.54 3.90
CA ILE A 175 15.16 -6.56 4.70
C ILE A 175 16.59 -6.93 5.05
N ASN A 176 17.41 -5.89 4.91
CA ASN A 176 18.69 -5.64 5.54
C ASN A 176 18.43 -5.09 6.96
N THR A 177 18.63 -5.91 7.99
CA THR A 177 18.06 -5.81 9.35
C THR A 177 18.51 -4.61 10.20
N ASP A 178 19.30 -3.68 9.65
CA ASP A 178 20.00 -2.66 10.42
C ASP A 178 19.57 -1.22 10.10
N SER A 179 18.63 -1.04 9.17
CA SER A 179 18.07 0.27 8.83
C SER A 179 16.57 0.15 8.63
N GLU A 180 15.79 1.13 9.05
CA GLU A 180 14.32 1.20 8.87
C GLU A 180 13.93 1.35 7.38
N LYS A 181 14.50 0.52 6.51
CA LYS A 181 14.48 0.60 5.05
C LYS A 181 14.24 -0.77 4.44
N ILE A 182 13.53 -0.78 3.32
CA ILE A 182 13.44 -1.91 2.42
C ILE A 182 14.43 -1.71 1.28
N GLU A 183 15.23 -2.74 0.99
CA GLU A 183 16.13 -2.76 -0.15
C GLU A 183 15.53 -3.60 -1.28
N THR A 184 15.34 -3.01 -2.45
CA THR A 184 14.76 -3.70 -3.61
C THR A 184 15.54 -3.36 -4.88
N PRO A 185 15.71 -4.31 -5.81
CA PRO A 185 16.34 -4.02 -7.10
C PRO A 185 15.44 -3.21 -8.04
N THR A 186 14.12 -3.18 -7.80
CA THR A 186 13.15 -2.47 -8.64
C THR A 186 11.93 -2.02 -7.83
N ILE A 187 11.30 -0.95 -8.29
CA ILE A 187 10.00 -0.46 -7.81
C ILE A 187 8.89 -0.60 -8.86
N THR A 188 9.21 -1.17 -10.03
CA THR A 188 8.28 -1.42 -11.15
C THR A 188 8.38 -2.87 -11.61
N GLY A 189 7.54 -3.24 -12.58
CA GLY A 189 7.64 -4.54 -13.26
C GLY A 189 6.48 -5.48 -13.03
N PHE A 190 5.34 -4.97 -12.53
CA PHE A 190 4.10 -5.74 -12.56
C PHE A 190 3.61 -5.81 -14.00
N GLY A 191 3.59 -7.02 -14.53
CA GLY A 191 3.03 -7.33 -15.83
C GLY A 191 2.05 -8.48 -15.66
N GLY A 192 1.03 -8.51 -16.50
CA GLY A 192 0.01 -9.54 -16.42
C GLY A 192 -1.24 -9.11 -17.14
N ASN A 193 -2.12 -10.07 -17.34
CA ASN A 193 -3.46 -9.81 -17.82
C ASN A 193 -4.43 -10.42 -16.82
N ALA A 194 -5.40 -9.62 -16.38
CA ALA A 194 -6.61 -10.11 -15.75
C ALA A 194 -7.73 -10.09 -16.80
N PHE A 195 -8.72 -10.99 -16.65
CA PHE A 195 -9.90 -11.01 -17.52
C PHE A 195 -11.17 -10.86 -16.68
N PRO A 196 -11.36 -9.70 -16.01
CA PRO A 196 -12.46 -9.48 -15.09
C PRO A 196 -13.79 -9.17 -15.79
N LYS A 197 -14.89 -9.55 -15.17
CA LYS A 197 -16.22 -8.98 -15.41
C LYS A 197 -16.90 -8.70 -14.08
N ILE A 198 -17.51 -7.53 -13.95
CA ILE A 198 -18.37 -7.23 -12.80
C ILE A 198 -19.61 -8.12 -12.90
N LYS A 199 -19.80 -8.97 -11.89
CA LYS A 199 -20.98 -9.82 -11.72
C LYS A 199 -22.08 -9.06 -11.00
N GLU A 200 -21.72 -8.39 -9.90
CA GLU A 200 -22.64 -7.61 -9.08
C GLU A 200 -21.92 -6.32 -8.63
N LYS A 201 -22.68 -5.23 -8.54
CA LYS A 201 -22.20 -3.97 -7.98
C LYS A 201 -23.27 -3.30 -7.14
N SER A 202 -22.83 -2.66 -6.06
CA SER A 202 -23.68 -1.87 -5.18
C SER A 202 -22.93 -0.64 -4.71
N LEU A 203 -23.60 0.50 -4.68
CA LEU A 203 -23.08 1.73 -4.12
C LEU A 203 -24.01 2.19 -3.00
N ASN A 204 -23.47 2.30 -1.78
CA ASN A 204 -24.22 2.71 -0.60
C ASN A 204 -23.47 3.82 0.13
N GLY A 205 -23.96 5.05 0.01
CA GLY A 205 -23.26 6.23 0.51
C GLY A 205 -21.92 6.38 -0.19
N ASN A 206 -20.83 6.34 0.57
CA ASN A 206 -19.47 6.42 0.04
C ASN A 206 -18.79 5.06 -0.17
N GLN A 207 -19.50 3.94 -0.05
CA GLN A 207 -18.93 2.61 -0.20
C GLN A 207 -19.40 1.93 -1.48
N LEU A 208 -18.45 1.47 -2.30
CA LEU A 208 -18.68 0.66 -3.49
C LEU A 208 -18.30 -0.79 -3.19
N GLU A 209 -19.25 -1.69 -3.39
CA GLU A 209 -19.05 -3.13 -3.34
C GLU A 209 -19.12 -3.69 -4.76
N LEU A 210 -18.07 -4.41 -5.16
CA LEU A 210 -17.98 -5.09 -6.46
C LEU A 210 -17.76 -6.57 -6.25
N THR A 211 -18.63 -7.41 -6.80
CA THR A 211 -18.33 -8.83 -7.03
C THR A 211 -17.81 -8.98 -8.45
N VAL A 212 -16.59 -9.46 -8.60
CA VAL A 212 -15.90 -9.58 -9.90
C VAL A 212 -15.53 -11.04 -10.16
N ASP A 213 -15.92 -11.52 -11.33
CA ASP A 213 -15.50 -12.83 -11.84
C ASP A 213 -14.27 -12.66 -12.73
N PHE A 214 -13.24 -13.45 -12.48
CA PHE A 214 -12.01 -13.50 -13.29
C PHE A 214 -12.03 -14.73 -14.16
N TYR A 215 -11.93 -14.53 -15.47
CA TYR A 215 -12.02 -15.59 -16.46
C TYR A 215 -10.64 -16.06 -16.94
N ASP A 216 -10.65 -17.17 -17.66
CA ASP A 216 -9.56 -17.47 -18.60
C ASP A 216 -9.52 -16.45 -19.75
N GLU A 217 -8.40 -16.43 -20.48
CA GLU A 217 -8.19 -15.52 -21.62
C GLU A 217 -9.28 -15.64 -22.70
N SER A 218 -9.89 -16.82 -22.81
CA SER A 218 -10.96 -17.08 -23.77
C SER A 218 -12.35 -16.62 -23.31
N TYR A 219 -12.45 -16.10 -22.09
CA TYR A 219 -13.69 -15.71 -21.41
C TYR A 219 -14.74 -16.84 -21.34
N ASN A 220 -14.30 -18.10 -21.33
CA ASN A 220 -15.20 -19.27 -21.33
C ASN A 220 -15.42 -19.84 -19.93
N ASN A 221 -14.40 -19.79 -19.07
CA ASN A 221 -14.48 -20.33 -17.71
C ASN A 221 -14.12 -19.26 -16.68
N ILE A 222 -14.87 -19.21 -15.59
CA ILE A 222 -14.51 -18.44 -14.40
C ILE A 222 -13.43 -19.24 -13.66
N ILE A 223 -12.29 -18.61 -13.41
CA ILE A 223 -11.17 -19.16 -12.65
C ILE A 223 -11.36 -18.89 -11.16
N ARG A 224 -11.81 -17.68 -10.81
CA ARG A 224 -12.12 -17.25 -9.44
C ARG A 224 -13.08 -16.09 -9.44
N SER A 225 -13.72 -15.87 -8.30
CA SER A 225 -14.55 -14.69 -8.04
C SER A 225 -14.08 -14.01 -6.76
N LYS A 226 -14.12 -12.68 -6.73
CA LYS A 226 -13.75 -11.88 -5.56
C LYS A 226 -14.77 -10.80 -5.26
N ILE A 227 -14.84 -10.40 -3.99
CA ILE A 227 -15.56 -9.22 -3.52
C ILE A 227 -14.56 -8.16 -3.09
N TYR A 228 -14.69 -6.98 -3.68
CA TYR A 228 -13.99 -5.77 -3.29
C TYR A 228 -14.95 -4.82 -2.59
N ILE A 229 -14.51 -4.24 -1.47
CA ILE A 229 -15.21 -3.12 -0.83
C ILE A 229 -14.26 -1.94 -0.79
N LEU A 230 -14.64 -0.87 -1.46
CA LEU A 230 -13.90 0.38 -1.52
C LEU A 230 -14.71 1.46 -0.80
N GLU A 231 -14.04 2.29 0.01
CA GLU A 231 -14.67 3.43 0.67
C GLU A 231 -14.03 4.74 0.17
N PHE A 232 -14.83 5.58 -0.47
CA PHE A 232 -14.37 6.84 -1.03
C PHE A 232 -14.32 7.98 0.00
N TYR A 233 -13.32 8.83 -0.17
CA TYR A 233 -13.18 10.14 0.47
C TYR A 233 -12.97 11.21 -0.62
N ASN A 234 -12.71 12.47 -0.24
CA ASN A 234 -12.75 13.62 -1.17
C ASN A 234 -11.95 13.43 -2.46
N ASP A 235 -10.77 12.81 -2.38
CA ASP A 235 -9.77 12.74 -3.44
C ASP A 235 -9.17 11.33 -3.61
N GLY A 236 -9.78 10.29 -3.04
CA GLY A 236 -9.31 8.92 -3.16
C GLY A 236 -10.27 7.89 -2.57
N TYR A 237 -9.75 6.70 -2.29
CA TYR A 237 -10.49 5.60 -1.72
C TYR A 237 -9.62 4.69 -0.86
N TYR A 238 -10.24 4.07 0.13
CA TYR A 238 -9.66 2.98 0.91
C TYR A 238 -10.11 1.64 0.36
N ILE A 239 -9.20 0.68 0.26
CA ILE A 239 -9.47 -0.75 0.06
C ILE A 239 -9.79 -1.34 1.43
N ILE A 240 -11.07 -1.60 1.68
CA ILE A 240 -11.56 -2.11 2.97
C ILE A 240 -11.48 -3.64 3.00
N LYS A 241 -11.80 -4.27 1.88
CA LYS A 241 -11.85 -5.71 1.73
C LYS A 241 -11.52 -6.10 0.31
N ASP A 242 -10.82 -7.21 0.18
CA ASP A 242 -10.61 -7.92 -1.07
C ASP A 242 -10.61 -9.42 -0.72
N LYS A 243 -11.71 -10.12 -1.03
CA LYS A 243 -11.91 -11.49 -0.54
C LYS A 243 -12.38 -12.44 -1.62
N LEU A 244 -11.85 -13.65 -1.64
CA LEU A 244 -12.35 -14.73 -2.49
C LEU A 244 -13.80 -15.10 -2.14
N VAL A 245 -14.57 -15.45 -3.17
CA VAL A 245 -15.91 -16.01 -3.03
C VAL A 245 -15.81 -17.52 -3.17
N ASP A 246 -16.24 -18.24 -2.13
CA ASP A 246 -16.34 -19.70 -2.10
C ASP A 246 -17.48 -20.25 -2.99
#